data_AF-A0A5B8INI6-F1
#
_entry.id   AF-A0A5B8INI6-F1
#
_cell.length_a   1.000
_cell.length_b   1.000
_cell.length_c   1.000
_cell.angle_alpha   90.00
_cell.angle_beta   90.00
_cell.angle_gamma   90.00
#
_symmetry.space_group_name_H-M   'P 1'
#
loop_
_entity.id
_entity.type
_entity.pdbx_description
1 polymer ?
#
loop_
_entity_poly.entity_id
_entity_poly.type
_entity_poly.pdbx_seq_one_letter_code
_entity_poly.pdbx_strand_id
1 'polypeptide(L)'
;MTIAPEAPAPLRFLSLEITGRCQLTCPSHCYAQAGPTRGHGTMALGDWLRIIDEAVALGATTLQVIGGEPTLHPGFTELVEHALRLGVNVRVYSNLQRIREDHWALFEHPSATVATTVYSDEPAEHDAITARRGSHAATVGNVAEALRRGVSVHVAVVDLGGGQRAEEARAAMLALGVRSVHLDRVRPVGNATDGLPSASALCGRCGMGKAAVLPDGSVAVCEIGRFLTGGSVAGGASLAAVLADGRWAEATARVPRRPGADPCPPDCAPSNDTCGPSKGDTCNPAEDL
;
A
#
# COMPACT_ATOMS: atom_id res chain seq x y z
N MET A 1 -3.04 -40.41 1.55
CA MET A 1 -3.30 -39.42 2.61
C MET A 1 -3.76 -38.14 1.94
N THR A 2 -5.07 -37.94 1.86
CA THR A 2 -5.64 -36.65 1.45
C THR A 2 -5.43 -35.70 2.62
N ILE A 3 -4.42 -34.84 2.50
CA ILE A 3 -4.23 -33.72 3.42
C ILE A 3 -5.49 -32.86 3.25
N ALA A 4 -6.31 -32.78 4.29
CA ALA A 4 -7.43 -31.86 4.30
C ALA A 4 -6.87 -30.45 4.03
N PRO A 5 -7.50 -29.64 3.16
CA PRO A 5 -7.04 -28.28 2.94
C PRO A 5 -7.00 -27.57 4.28
N GLU A 6 -5.82 -27.11 4.66
CA GLU A 6 -5.61 -26.29 5.86
C GLU A 6 -6.56 -25.10 5.76
N ALA A 7 -7.32 -24.84 6.84
CA ALA A 7 -8.26 -23.73 6.84
C ALA A 7 -7.51 -22.43 6.47
N PRO A 8 -8.05 -21.59 5.59
CA PRO A 8 -7.35 -20.41 5.12
C PRO A 8 -6.97 -19.54 6.32
N ALA A 9 -5.70 -19.09 6.34
CA ALA A 9 -5.20 -18.23 7.42
C ALA A 9 -6.10 -16.99 7.57
N PRO A 10 -6.40 -16.55 8.82
CA PRO A 10 -7.29 -15.42 9.04
C PRO A 10 -6.76 -14.18 8.33
N LEU A 11 -7.66 -13.40 7.74
CA LEU A 11 -7.32 -12.11 7.14
C LEU A 11 -6.84 -11.19 8.27
N ARG A 12 -5.63 -10.65 8.18
CA ARG A 12 -5.05 -9.72 9.17
C ARG A 12 -4.93 -8.31 8.62
N PHE A 13 -4.71 -8.20 7.31
CA PHE A 13 -4.44 -6.94 6.63
C PHE A 13 -5.22 -6.84 5.32
N LEU A 14 -5.95 -5.75 5.11
CA LEU A 14 -6.64 -5.50 3.84
C LEU A 14 -6.25 -4.13 3.28
N SER A 15 -5.74 -4.11 2.05
CA SER A 15 -5.57 -2.89 1.28
C SER A 15 -6.88 -2.54 0.55
N LEU A 16 -7.34 -1.30 0.68
CA LEU A 16 -8.47 -0.73 -0.02
C LEU A 16 -7.94 0.29 -1.03
N GLU A 17 -7.79 -0.11 -2.30
CA GLU A 17 -7.41 0.81 -3.38
C GLU A 17 -8.67 1.54 -3.86
N ILE A 18 -9.04 2.61 -3.15
CA ILE A 18 -10.34 3.26 -3.32
C ILE A 18 -10.40 4.18 -4.55
N THR A 19 -9.28 4.42 -5.22
CA THR A 19 -9.25 5.30 -6.40
C THR A 19 -8.01 5.07 -7.25
N GLY A 20 -8.13 5.19 -8.58
CA GLY A 20 -6.98 5.31 -9.47
C GLY A 20 -6.53 6.77 -9.70
N ARG A 21 -7.28 7.75 -9.18
CA ARG A 21 -7.02 9.17 -9.38
C ARG A 21 -5.87 9.63 -8.49
N CYS A 22 -4.92 10.35 -9.08
CA CYS A 22 -3.79 10.96 -8.38
C CYS A 22 -3.46 12.30 -9.01
N GLN A 23 -3.06 13.30 -8.23
CA GLN A 23 -2.62 14.59 -8.77
C GLN A 23 -1.16 14.58 -9.29
N LEU A 24 -0.44 13.48 -9.05
CA LEU A 24 0.91 13.21 -9.56
C LEU A 24 0.84 12.28 -10.79
N THR A 25 1.91 12.27 -11.57
CA THR A 25 2.07 11.36 -12.71
C THR A 25 3.46 10.74 -12.60
N CYS A 26 3.58 9.62 -11.89
CA CYS A 26 4.85 8.93 -11.68
C CYS A 26 5.11 7.97 -12.86
N PRO A 27 5.93 8.33 -13.86
CA PRO A 27 5.95 7.66 -15.16
C PRO A 27 6.77 6.37 -15.16
N SER A 28 7.66 6.17 -14.20
CA SER A 28 8.66 5.09 -14.20
C SER A 28 8.48 4.04 -13.10
N HIS A 29 7.52 4.23 -12.17
CA HIS A 29 7.44 3.36 -10.99
C HIS A 29 6.05 3.17 -10.38
N CYS A 30 5.02 3.89 -10.85
CA CYS A 30 3.68 3.75 -10.28
C CYS A 30 3.11 2.35 -10.56
N TYR A 31 3.09 1.49 -9.53
CA TYR A 31 2.53 0.14 -9.64
C TYR A 31 1.04 0.14 -9.98
N ALA A 32 0.31 1.19 -9.56
CA ALA A 32 -1.12 1.33 -9.80
C ALA A 32 -1.48 2.02 -11.12
N GLN A 33 -0.48 2.55 -11.83
CA GLN A 33 -0.67 3.33 -13.07
C GLN A 33 -1.71 4.45 -12.90
N ALA A 34 -1.70 5.03 -11.69
CA ALA A 34 -2.57 6.10 -11.26
C ALA A 34 -2.19 7.43 -11.92
N GLY A 35 -3.12 8.38 -11.93
CA GLY A 35 -2.85 9.69 -12.51
C GLY A 35 -4.06 10.61 -12.52
N PRO A 36 -3.90 11.84 -13.02
CA PRO A 36 -4.90 12.91 -12.88
C PRO A 36 -6.16 12.68 -13.71
N THR A 37 -6.05 11.87 -14.76
CA THR A 37 -7.13 11.53 -15.69
C THR A 37 -7.82 10.21 -15.35
N ARG A 38 -7.36 9.49 -14.33
CA ARG A 38 -7.99 8.25 -13.87
C ARG A 38 -9.23 8.55 -13.02
N GLY A 39 -10.18 7.62 -13.03
CA GLY A 39 -11.40 7.69 -12.23
C GLY A 39 -11.23 7.14 -10.80
N HIS A 40 -12.33 7.15 -10.06
CA HIS A 40 -12.41 6.55 -8.72
C HIS A 40 -12.67 5.05 -8.72
N GLY A 41 -12.90 4.44 -9.89
CA GLY A 41 -13.29 3.02 -10.01
C GLY A 41 -14.78 2.86 -10.25
N THR A 42 -15.27 1.63 -10.09
CA THR A 42 -16.68 1.27 -10.28
C THR A 42 -17.37 0.90 -8.97
N MET A 43 -16.62 0.67 -7.90
CA MET A 43 -17.15 0.37 -6.56
C MET A 43 -17.82 1.60 -5.95
N ALA A 44 -19.05 1.43 -5.46
CA ALA A 44 -19.76 2.50 -4.76
C ALA A 44 -19.27 2.61 -3.30
N LEU A 45 -19.56 3.75 -2.66
CA LEU A 45 -19.23 3.96 -1.25
C LEU A 45 -19.80 2.86 -0.33
N GLY A 46 -21.05 2.45 -0.57
CA GLY A 46 -21.68 1.36 0.18
C GLY A 46 -20.98 0.02 0.03
N ASP A 47 -20.36 -0.26 -1.14
CA ASP A 47 -19.56 -1.46 -1.31
C ASP A 47 -18.30 -1.41 -0.45
N TRP A 48 -17.60 -0.27 -0.43
CA TRP A 48 -16.41 -0.11 0.39
C TRP A 48 -16.69 -0.23 1.89
N LEU A 49 -17.78 0.36 2.38
CA LEU A 49 -18.21 0.25 3.78
C LEU A 49 -18.51 -1.21 4.15
N ARG A 50 -19.25 -1.93 3.31
CA ARG A 50 -19.52 -3.36 3.49
C ARG A 50 -18.23 -4.18 3.53
N ILE A 51 -17.28 -3.89 2.63
CA ILE A 51 -15.99 -4.60 2.60
C ILE A 51 -15.16 -4.34 3.84
N ILE A 52 -15.20 -3.12 4.39
CA ILE A 52 -14.60 -2.82 5.69
C ILE A 52 -15.21 -3.70 6.79
N ASP A 53 -16.54 -3.77 6.88
CA ASP A 53 -17.23 -4.61 7.87
C ASP A 53 -16.88 -6.10 7.73
N GLU A 54 -16.92 -6.61 6.50
CA GLU A 54 -16.58 -8.00 6.18
C GLU A 54 -15.12 -8.33 6.52
N ALA A 55 -14.19 -7.41 6.25
CA ALA A 55 -12.78 -7.59 6.57
C ALA A 55 -12.54 -7.71 8.08
N VAL A 56 -13.17 -6.82 8.87
CA VAL A 56 -13.08 -6.87 10.34
C VAL A 56 -13.69 -8.16 10.88
N ALA A 57 -14.84 -8.59 10.35
CA ALA A 57 -15.47 -9.86 10.72
C ALA A 57 -14.59 -11.09 10.39
N LEU A 58 -13.75 -11.00 9.35
CA LEU A 58 -12.78 -12.02 8.97
C LEU A 58 -11.47 -11.97 9.78
N GLY A 59 -11.35 -11.04 10.73
CA GLY A 59 -10.21 -10.92 11.64
C GLY A 59 -9.20 -9.84 11.27
N ALA A 60 -9.49 -8.98 10.28
CA ALA A 60 -8.56 -7.93 9.90
C ALA A 60 -8.30 -6.99 11.07
N THR A 61 -7.03 -6.83 11.44
CA THR A 61 -6.60 -5.93 12.51
C THR A 61 -6.10 -4.59 11.98
N THR A 62 -5.79 -4.54 10.68
CA THR A 62 -5.30 -3.35 9.99
C THR A 62 -5.96 -3.22 8.62
N LEU A 63 -6.49 -2.03 8.34
CA LEU A 63 -6.99 -1.63 7.03
C LEU A 63 -6.09 -0.55 6.47
N GLN A 64 -5.60 -0.74 5.24
CA GLN A 64 -4.78 0.24 4.55
C GLN A 64 -5.59 0.92 3.45
N VAL A 65 -5.87 2.21 3.59
CA VAL A 65 -6.55 3.01 2.58
C VAL A 65 -5.51 3.59 1.64
N ILE A 66 -5.57 3.15 0.39
CA ILE A 66 -4.63 3.52 -0.68
C ILE A 66 -5.38 3.97 -1.94
N GLY A 67 -4.63 4.26 -2.99
CA GLY A 67 -5.16 4.59 -4.30
C GLY A 67 -4.02 5.07 -5.19
N GLY A 68 -4.38 5.81 -6.23
CA GLY A 68 -3.53 6.90 -6.68
C GLY A 68 -3.20 7.82 -5.50
N GLU A 69 -4.14 8.71 -5.16
CA GLU A 69 -4.10 9.46 -3.91
C GLU A 69 -5.46 9.29 -3.19
N PRO A 70 -5.51 8.55 -2.07
CA PRO A 70 -6.78 8.22 -1.41
C PRO A 70 -7.55 9.46 -0.95
N THR A 71 -6.86 10.53 -0.55
CA THR A 71 -7.49 11.77 -0.08
C THR A 71 -8.28 12.51 -1.17
N LEU A 72 -8.16 12.11 -2.44
CA LEU A 72 -8.97 12.63 -3.55
C LEU A 72 -10.32 11.90 -3.72
N HIS A 73 -10.51 10.74 -3.07
CA HIS A 73 -11.76 10.00 -3.18
C HIS A 73 -12.88 10.72 -2.41
N PRO A 74 -14.08 10.93 -2.99
CA PRO A 74 -15.15 11.69 -2.34
C PRO A 74 -15.64 11.08 -1.01
N GLY A 75 -15.54 9.76 -0.88
CA GLY A 75 -15.88 9.04 0.36
C GLY A 75 -14.71 8.79 1.31
N PHE A 76 -13.53 9.38 1.08
CA PHE A 76 -12.32 9.10 1.87
C PHE A 76 -12.53 9.23 3.37
N THR A 77 -13.05 10.38 3.83
CA THR A 77 -13.30 10.66 5.24
C THR A 77 -14.24 9.62 5.86
N GLU A 78 -15.37 9.33 5.20
CA GLU A 78 -16.37 8.38 5.70
C GLU A 78 -15.79 6.97 5.86
N LEU A 79 -14.97 6.52 4.90
CA LEU A 79 -14.31 5.21 4.95
C LEU A 79 -13.30 5.11 6.10
N VAL A 80 -12.47 6.13 6.29
CA VAL A 80 -11.48 6.16 7.37
C VAL A 80 -12.17 6.21 8.72
N GLU A 81 -13.16 7.09 8.91
CA GLU A 81 -13.92 7.18 10.15
C GLU A 81 -14.66 5.87 10.46
N HIS A 82 -15.23 5.22 9.45
CA HIS A 82 -15.90 3.93 9.63
C HIS A 82 -14.95 2.86 10.12
N ALA A 83 -13.79 2.71 9.48
CA ALA A 83 -12.77 1.78 9.93
C ALA A 83 -12.27 2.08 11.35
N LEU A 84 -12.06 3.36 11.71
CA LEU A 84 -11.66 3.76 13.06
C LEU A 84 -12.74 3.42 14.11
N ARG A 85 -14.03 3.60 13.80
CA ARG A 85 -15.14 3.23 14.70
C ARG A 85 -15.22 1.74 14.97
N LEU A 86 -14.77 0.90 14.03
CA LEU A 86 -14.69 -0.55 14.22
C LEU A 86 -13.49 -0.99 15.10
N GLY A 87 -12.65 -0.05 15.53
CA GLY A 87 -11.55 -0.31 16.48
C GLY A 87 -10.33 -0.98 15.85
N VAL A 88 -10.21 -0.98 14.52
CA VAL A 88 -9.02 -1.49 13.81
C VAL A 88 -8.00 -0.39 13.57
N ASN A 89 -6.76 -0.79 13.31
CA ASN A 89 -5.74 0.16 12.88
C ASN A 89 -6.00 0.59 11.44
N VAL A 90 -5.90 1.89 11.17
CA VAL A 90 -6.06 2.44 9.82
C VAL A 90 -4.73 3.03 9.37
N ARG A 91 -4.21 2.52 8.26
CA ARG A 91 -3.06 3.11 7.58
C ARG A 91 -3.52 3.85 6.35
N VAL A 92 -3.24 5.15 6.25
CA VAL A 92 -3.50 5.93 5.04
C VAL A 92 -2.20 6.08 4.28
N TYR A 93 -2.10 5.50 3.08
CA TYR A 93 -0.94 5.69 2.22
C TYR A 93 -1.19 6.85 1.26
N SER A 94 -0.59 8.01 1.55
CA SER A 94 -0.78 9.26 0.82
C SER A 94 0.56 9.80 0.32
N ASN A 95 0.57 10.44 -0.84
CA ASN A 95 1.74 11.20 -1.30
C ASN A 95 1.97 12.49 -0.48
N LEU A 96 1.05 12.81 0.45
CA LEU A 96 1.10 13.98 1.34
C LEU A 96 1.32 15.30 0.63
N GLN A 97 1.02 15.42 -0.65
CA GLN A 97 1.26 16.67 -1.37
C GLN A 97 0.18 17.71 -1.06
N ARG A 98 -1.08 17.27 -0.90
CA ARG A 98 -2.22 18.16 -0.63
C ARG A 98 -3.13 17.53 0.41
N ILE A 99 -3.05 18.04 1.64
CA ILE A 99 -3.89 17.60 2.75
C ILE A 99 -4.81 18.74 3.14
N ARG A 100 -6.11 18.41 3.27
CA ARG A 100 -7.13 19.34 3.75
C ARG A 100 -7.12 19.34 5.28
N GLU A 101 -7.56 20.44 5.87
CA GLU A 101 -7.56 20.58 7.33
C GLU A 101 -8.40 19.50 8.05
N ASP A 102 -9.52 19.10 7.45
CA ASP A 102 -10.38 18.03 7.98
C ASP A 102 -9.73 16.64 7.95
N HIS A 103 -8.79 16.38 7.04
CA HIS A 103 -8.05 15.12 7.01
C HIS A 103 -7.03 15.03 8.16
N TRP A 104 -6.49 16.15 8.65
CA TRP A 104 -5.56 16.13 9.79
C TRP A 104 -6.22 15.58 11.05
N ALA A 105 -7.48 15.94 11.31
CA ALA A 105 -8.24 15.41 12.45
C ALA A 105 -8.36 13.88 12.42
N LEU A 106 -8.44 13.27 11.22
CA LEU A 106 -8.46 11.81 11.07
C LEU A 106 -7.09 11.21 11.37
N PHE A 107 -6.02 11.87 10.92
CA PHE A 107 -4.63 11.38 11.08
C PHE A 107 -4.12 11.49 12.52
N GLU A 108 -4.67 12.41 13.31
CA GLU A 108 -4.36 12.57 14.74
C GLU A 108 -4.96 11.46 15.61
N HIS A 109 -5.86 10.62 15.07
CA HIS A 109 -6.44 9.50 15.81
C HIS A 109 -5.35 8.47 16.19
N PRO A 110 -5.32 7.93 17.43
CA PRO A 110 -4.25 7.03 17.89
C PRO A 110 -4.09 5.74 17.07
N SER A 111 -5.20 5.24 16.51
CA SER A 111 -5.21 4.06 15.62
C SER A 111 -4.95 4.41 14.15
N ALA A 112 -4.71 5.68 13.82
CA ALA A 112 -4.35 6.09 12.47
C ALA A 112 -2.83 6.20 12.32
N THR A 113 -2.32 5.78 11.17
CA THR A 113 -0.93 6.00 10.77
C THR A 113 -0.89 6.46 9.32
N VAL A 114 -0.12 7.49 9.06
CA VAL A 114 0.10 8.03 7.72
C VAL A 114 1.38 7.41 7.16
N ALA A 115 1.28 6.75 6.01
CA ALA A 115 2.42 6.29 5.25
C ALA A 115 2.60 7.17 4.00
N THR A 116 3.83 7.52 3.67
CA THR A 116 4.15 8.35 2.50
C THR A 116 5.44 7.90 1.83
N THR A 117 5.66 8.37 0.60
CA THR A 117 6.89 8.13 -0.14
C THR A 117 7.62 9.43 -0.43
N VAL A 118 8.93 9.46 -0.17
CA VAL A 118 9.85 10.53 -0.58
C VAL A 118 10.92 9.91 -1.47
N TYR A 119 11.28 10.57 -2.58
CA TYR A 119 12.24 10.00 -3.54
C TYR A 119 13.66 10.59 -3.43
N SER A 120 13.81 11.85 -3.09
CA SER A 120 15.13 12.52 -3.01
C SER A 120 15.09 13.61 -1.94
N ASP A 121 16.24 13.98 -1.39
CA ASP A 121 16.41 15.21 -0.60
C ASP A 121 16.52 16.46 -1.49
N GLU A 122 16.83 16.28 -2.78
CA GLU A 122 16.92 17.35 -3.77
C GLU A 122 15.53 17.60 -4.40
N PRO A 123 14.96 18.82 -4.23
CA PRO A 123 13.63 19.13 -4.77
C PRO A 123 13.48 18.87 -6.26
N ALA A 124 14.49 19.22 -7.07
CA ALA A 124 14.41 19.05 -8.52
C ALA A 124 14.38 17.58 -8.95
N GLU A 125 15.14 16.72 -8.28
CA GLU A 125 15.16 15.28 -8.55
C GLU A 125 13.83 14.63 -8.16
N HIS A 126 13.32 14.93 -6.97
CA HIS A 126 12.02 14.43 -6.50
C HIS A 126 10.85 14.91 -7.39
N ASP A 127 10.84 16.19 -7.76
CA ASP A 127 9.82 16.76 -8.65
C ASP A 127 9.85 16.09 -10.03
N ALA A 128 11.04 15.73 -10.54
CA ALA A 128 11.20 15.00 -11.79
C ALA A 128 10.62 13.58 -11.71
N ILE A 129 10.93 12.83 -10.62
CA ILE A 129 10.43 11.46 -10.40
C ILE A 129 8.89 11.43 -10.31
N THR A 130 8.29 12.44 -9.69
CA THR A 130 6.83 12.56 -9.53
C THR A 130 6.13 13.29 -10.70
N ALA A 131 6.92 13.76 -11.67
CA ALA A 131 6.52 14.65 -12.77
C ALA A 131 5.66 15.84 -12.32
N ARG A 132 5.99 16.43 -11.17
CA ARG A 132 5.22 17.54 -10.60
C ARG A 132 6.12 18.51 -9.83
N ARG A 133 6.30 19.70 -10.40
CA ARG A 133 7.01 20.79 -9.72
C ARG A 133 6.36 21.15 -8.38
N GLY A 134 7.19 21.31 -7.36
CA GLY A 134 6.82 21.60 -5.97
C GLY A 134 6.28 20.40 -5.20
N SER A 135 6.38 19.17 -5.72
CA SER A 135 5.92 17.99 -4.99
C SER A 135 6.80 17.73 -3.77
N HIS A 136 8.12 17.89 -3.89
CA HIS A 136 9.03 17.71 -2.76
C HIS A 136 8.70 18.64 -1.61
N ALA A 137 8.67 19.95 -1.87
CA ALA A 137 8.42 20.96 -0.85
C ALA A 137 7.06 20.76 -0.16
N ALA A 138 6.04 20.36 -0.93
CA ALA A 138 4.72 20.08 -0.38
C ALA A 138 4.69 18.81 0.48
N THR A 139 5.25 17.70 0.00
CA THR A 139 5.31 16.43 0.73
C THR A 139 6.13 16.57 2.01
N VAL A 140 7.35 17.11 1.93
CA VAL A 140 8.21 17.32 3.11
C VAL A 140 7.60 18.32 4.10
N GLY A 141 6.96 19.39 3.60
CA GLY A 141 6.24 20.33 4.45
C GLY A 141 5.08 19.68 5.21
N ASN A 142 4.31 18.81 4.57
CA ASN A 142 3.22 18.09 5.23
C ASN A 142 3.72 16.96 6.14
N VAL A 143 4.89 16.36 5.88
CA VAL A 143 5.56 15.47 6.84
C VAL A 143 5.93 16.24 8.11
N ALA A 144 6.54 17.42 7.97
CA ALA A 144 6.87 18.27 9.12
C ALA A 144 5.61 18.68 9.90
N GLU A 145 4.52 19.03 9.21
CA GLU A 145 3.24 19.35 9.84
C GLU A 145 2.63 18.16 10.59
N ALA A 146 2.68 16.96 10.00
CA ALA A 146 2.23 15.74 10.65
C ALA A 146 3.00 15.47 11.95
N LEU A 147 4.33 15.64 11.93
CA LEU A 147 5.17 15.52 13.13
C LEU A 147 4.81 16.57 14.19
N ARG A 148 4.56 17.83 13.78
CA ARG A 148 4.14 18.90 14.68
C ARG A 148 2.82 18.60 15.38
N ARG A 149 1.90 17.92 14.69
CA ARG A 149 0.59 17.48 15.21
C ARG A 149 0.65 16.18 16.03
N GLY A 150 1.81 15.51 16.08
CA GLY A 150 1.96 14.22 16.75
C GLY A 150 1.36 13.04 16.00
N VAL A 151 1.09 13.20 14.69
CA VAL A 151 0.63 12.12 13.81
C VAL A 151 1.71 11.06 13.67
N SER A 152 1.32 9.78 13.71
CA SER A 152 2.24 8.68 13.40
C SER A 152 2.54 8.64 11.91
N VAL A 153 3.79 8.89 11.53
CA VAL A 153 4.23 8.94 10.12
C VAL A 153 5.29 7.88 9.84
N HIS A 154 5.05 7.10 8.78
CA HIS A 154 6.01 6.17 8.19
C HIS A 154 6.43 6.70 6.82
N VAL A 155 7.73 6.85 6.58
CA VAL A 155 8.27 7.29 5.28
C VAL A 155 8.98 6.13 4.60
N ALA A 156 8.55 5.81 3.39
CA ALA A 156 9.31 4.99 2.47
C ALA A 156 10.15 5.91 1.57
N VAL A 157 11.43 5.57 1.42
CA VAL A 157 12.27 6.13 0.37
C VAL A 157 12.45 5.07 -0.69
N VAL A 158 11.97 5.33 -1.91
CA VAL A 158 12.03 4.35 -2.99
C VAL A 158 13.15 4.75 -3.94
N ASP A 159 14.17 3.91 -4.04
CA ASP A 159 15.29 4.04 -4.97
C ASP A 159 14.90 3.47 -6.35
N LEU A 160 14.91 4.36 -7.36
CA LEU A 160 14.68 4.03 -8.77
C LEU A 160 15.99 3.66 -9.49
N GLY A 161 17.15 3.76 -8.82
CA GLY A 161 18.47 3.62 -9.40
C GLY A 161 18.96 4.92 -10.07
N GLY A 162 19.96 4.80 -10.94
CA GLY A 162 20.43 5.94 -11.76
C GLY A 162 21.19 7.03 -10.99
N GLY A 163 21.71 6.73 -9.80
CA GLY A 163 22.44 7.71 -8.98
C GLY A 163 21.54 8.64 -8.15
N GLN A 164 20.25 8.28 -8.00
CA GLN A 164 19.31 8.96 -7.12
C GLN A 164 19.85 9.11 -5.69
N ARG A 165 19.57 10.25 -5.06
CA ARG A 165 20.00 10.57 -3.69
C ARG A 165 19.10 9.95 -2.61
N ALA A 166 18.88 8.64 -2.71
CA ALA A 166 17.91 7.94 -1.86
C ALA A 166 18.38 7.81 -0.40
N GLU A 167 19.67 7.56 -0.15
CA GLU A 167 20.19 7.51 1.22
C GLU A 167 20.21 8.89 1.88
N GLU A 168 20.48 9.95 1.12
CA GLU A 168 20.39 11.32 1.60
C GLU A 168 18.96 11.73 1.91
N ALA A 169 17.99 11.33 1.08
CA ALA A 169 16.56 11.49 1.38
C ALA A 169 16.18 10.80 2.70
N ARG A 170 16.65 9.56 2.90
CA ARG A 170 16.43 8.82 4.14
C ARG A 170 17.05 9.56 5.33
N ALA A 171 18.29 10.03 5.21
CA ALA A 171 18.96 10.81 6.25
C ALA A 171 18.21 12.12 6.56
N ALA A 172 17.71 12.81 5.55
CA ALA A 172 16.92 14.03 5.71
C ALA A 172 15.60 13.80 6.47
N MET A 173 14.90 12.70 6.19
CA MET A 173 13.66 12.36 6.90
C MET A 173 13.90 11.96 8.36
N LEU A 174 15.00 11.24 8.64
CA LEU A 174 15.44 10.96 10.02
C LEU A 174 15.80 12.25 10.76
N ALA A 175 16.53 13.17 10.11
CA ALA A 175 16.91 14.47 10.68
C ALA A 175 15.69 15.37 10.93
N LEU A 176 14.64 15.26 10.12
CA LEU A 176 13.37 15.96 10.32
C LEU A 176 12.59 15.46 11.55
N GLY A 177 12.92 14.27 12.06
CA GLY A 177 12.30 13.68 13.25
C GLY A 177 11.37 12.49 12.95
N VAL A 178 11.34 11.99 11.72
CA VAL A 178 10.59 10.78 11.38
C VAL A 178 11.29 9.56 11.99
N ARG A 179 10.55 8.75 12.76
CA ARG A 179 11.09 7.57 13.45
C ARG A 179 11.11 6.30 12.61
N SER A 180 10.18 6.16 11.67
CA SER A 180 10.10 5.03 10.74
C SER A 180 10.42 5.52 9.33
N VAL A 181 11.67 5.29 8.91
CA VAL A 181 12.14 5.59 7.55
C VAL A 181 12.79 4.35 6.98
N HIS A 182 12.26 3.85 5.86
CA HIS A 182 12.72 2.63 5.21
C HIS A 182 13.16 2.92 3.79
N LEU A 183 14.27 2.33 3.36
CA LEU A 183 14.69 2.35 1.97
C LEU A 183 14.09 1.12 1.26
N ASP A 184 13.56 1.34 0.06
CA ASP A 184 12.96 0.32 -0.79
C ASP A 184 13.41 0.49 -2.23
N ARG A 185 13.13 -0.51 -3.07
CA ARG A 185 13.42 -0.48 -4.50
C ARG A 185 12.15 -0.61 -5.31
N VAL A 186 12.18 -0.05 -6.52
CA VAL A 186 11.07 -0.23 -7.46
C VAL A 186 10.91 -1.71 -7.82
N ARG A 187 9.67 -2.19 -7.75
CA ARG A 187 9.29 -3.50 -8.25
C ARG A 187 8.81 -3.37 -9.71
N PRO A 188 9.14 -4.31 -10.61
CA PRO A 188 8.73 -4.29 -12.01
C PRO A 188 7.23 -4.60 -12.17
N VAL A 189 6.39 -3.66 -11.74
CA VAL A 189 4.93 -3.70 -11.82
C VAL A 189 4.42 -2.33 -12.27
N GLY A 190 3.35 -2.33 -13.05
CA GLY A 190 2.75 -1.09 -13.55
C GLY A 190 3.75 -0.32 -14.42
N ASN A 191 3.93 0.96 -14.15
CA ASN A 191 4.80 1.83 -14.95
C ASN A 191 6.30 1.50 -14.85
N ALA A 192 6.71 0.57 -13.98
CA ALA A 192 8.10 0.14 -13.82
C ALA A 192 8.57 -0.91 -14.85
N THR A 193 7.66 -1.41 -15.69
CA THR A 193 8.00 -2.41 -16.70
C THR A 193 7.08 -2.29 -17.90
N ASP A 194 7.63 -2.47 -19.10
CA ASP A 194 6.86 -2.64 -20.33
C ASP A 194 6.44 -4.11 -20.55
N GLY A 195 6.93 -5.02 -19.70
CA GLY A 195 6.68 -6.45 -19.76
C GLY A 195 5.45 -6.89 -18.97
N LEU A 196 5.10 -8.18 -19.10
CA LEU A 196 4.08 -8.78 -18.23
C LEU A 196 4.61 -8.86 -16.79
N PRO A 197 3.82 -8.46 -15.79
CA PRO A 197 4.24 -8.53 -14.40
C PRO A 197 4.46 -10.00 -14.00
N SER A 198 5.55 -10.26 -13.29
CA SER A 198 5.94 -11.59 -12.84
C SER A 198 5.73 -11.76 -11.33
N ALA A 199 5.24 -12.93 -10.94
CA ALA A 199 5.13 -13.28 -9.52
C ALA A 199 6.51 -13.43 -8.83
N SER A 200 7.60 -13.63 -9.58
CA SER A 200 8.98 -13.67 -9.04
C SER A 200 9.40 -12.35 -8.38
N ALA A 201 8.82 -11.23 -8.81
CA ALA A 201 9.07 -9.91 -8.25
C ALA A 201 8.35 -9.64 -6.91
N LEU A 202 7.51 -10.57 -6.45
CA LEU A 202 6.74 -10.43 -5.22
C LEU A 202 7.54 -10.88 -3.99
N CYS A 203 7.19 -10.34 -2.83
CA CYS A 203 7.88 -10.60 -1.55
C CYS A 203 7.64 -12.02 -0.97
N GLY A 204 6.84 -12.86 -1.63
CA GLY A 204 6.51 -14.23 -1.19
C GLY A 204 5.40 -14.35 -0.14
N ARG A 205 4.97 -13.25 0.47
CA ARG A 205 3.92 -13.22 1.51
C ARG A 205 2.51 -12.86 1.01
N CYS A 206 2.40 -12.55 -0.28
CA CYS A 206 1.12 -12.16 -0.89
C CYS A 206 0.08 -13.27 -0.69
N GLY A 207 -1.15 -12.90 -0.32
CA GLY A 207 -2.23 -13.84 -0.02
C GLY A 207 -2.16 -14.55 1.34
N MET A 208 -1.15 -14.30 2.18
CA MET A 208 -1.04 -14.93 3.52
C MET A 208 -1.54 -13.99 4.60
N GLY A 209 -2.82 -14.11 4.96
CA GLY A 209 -3.48 -13.20 5.88
C GLY A 209 -3.53 -11.76 5.37
N LYS A 210 -3.32 -11.55 4.06
CA LYS A 210 -3.36 -10.26 3.38
C LYS A 210 -4.08 -10.38 2.05
N ALA A 211 -4.86 -9.34 1.71
CA ALA A 211 -5.48 -9.16 0.41
C ALA A 211 -5.52 -7.66 0.03
N ALA A 212 -5.90 -7.37 -1.20
CA ALA A 212 -6.24 -6.03 -1.66
C ALA A 212 -7.55 -6.06 -2.45
N VAL A 213 -8.41 -5.06 -2.24
CA VAL A 213 -9.57 -4.81 -3.09
C VAL A 213 -9.26 -3.60 -3.97
N LEU A 214 -9.36 -3.81 -5.28
CA LEU A 214 -9.04 -2.83 -6.32
C LEU A 214 -10.25 -1.92 -6.64
N PRO A 215 -10.07 -0.79 -7.36
CA PRO A 215 -11.16 0.16 -7.62
C PRO A 215 -12.36 -0.42 -8.39
N ASP A 216 -12.15 -1.55 -9.09
CA ASP A 216 -13.16 -2.28 -9.86
C ASP A 216 -13.83 -3.41 -9.05
N GLY A 217 -13.45 -3.59 -7.78
CA GLY A 217 -13.92 -4.65 -6.90
C GLY A 217 -13.15 -5.97 -7.03
N SER A 218 -12.17 -6.06 -7.93
CA SER A 218 -11.30 -7.24 -8.02
C SER A 218 -10.52 -7.44 -6.71
N VAL A 219 -10.45 -8.69 -6.23
CA VAL A 219 -9.71 -9.04 -5.02
C VAL A 219 -8.38 -9.69 -5.42
N ALA A 220 -7.29 -9.01 -5.11
CA ALA A 220 -5.93 -9.42 -5.41
C ALA A 220 -5.17 -9.91 -4.16
N VAL A 221 -4.14 -10.72 -4.38
CA VAL A 221 -3.27 -11.25 -3.31
C VAL A 221 -2.53 -10.17 -2.51
N CYS A 222 -2.28 -9.00 -3.12
CA CYS A 222 -1.91 -7.73 -2.49
C CYS A 222 -1.95 -6.61 -3.55
N GLU A 223 -1.69 -5.37 -3.14
CA GLU A 223 -1.69 -4.17 -4.00
C GLU A 223 -0.61 -4.21 -5.10
N ILE A 224 0.58 -4.76 -4.81
CA ILE A 224 1.65 -4.95 -5.80
C ILE A 224 1.35 -6.16 -6.70
N GLY A 225 0.83 -7.24 -6.12
CA GLY A 225 0.40 -8.45 -6.81
C GLY A 225 -0.98 -8.31 -7.48
N ARG A 226 -1.36 -7.09 -7.88
CA ARG A 226 -2.69 -6.78 -8.45
C ARG A 226 -3.08 -7.59 -9.68
N PHE A 227 -2.11 -8.18 -10.37
CA PHE A 227 -2.30 -9.07 -11.52
C PHE A 227 -2.66 -10.52 -11.14
N LEU A 228 -2.65 -10.85 -9.84
CA LEU A 228 -3.07 -12.14 -9.30
C LEU A 228 -4.37 -11.94 -8.51
N THR A 229 -5.50 -12.08 -9.20
CA THR A 229 -6.84 -11.91 -8.62
C THR A 229 -7.54 -13.25 -8.41
N GLY A 230 -8.19 -13.44 -7.25
CA GLY A 230 -8.97 -14.65 -6.96
C GLY A 230 -10.48 -14.51 -7.20
N GLY A 231 -10.97 -13.31 -7.51
CA GLY A 231 -12.38 -13.05 -7.73
C GLY A 231 -12.69 -11.57 -7.64
N SER A 232 -13.98 -11.23 -7.52
CA SER A 232 -14.44 -9.85 -7.38
C SER A 232 -15.56 -9.78 -6.36
N VAL A 233 -15.56 -8.71 -5.57
CA VAL A 233 -16.66 -8.34 -4.66
C VAL A 233 -17.64 -7.36 -5.32
N ALA A 234 -17.38 -6.94 -6.56
CA ALA A 234 -18.34 -6.20 -7.36
C ALA A 234 -19.57 -7.07 -7.64
N GLY A 235 -20.76 -6.49 -7.52
CA GLY A 235 -22.02 -7.22 -7.70
C GLY A 235 -22.49 -8.00 -6.47
N GLY A 236 -21.91 -7.76 -5.29
CA GLY A 236 -22.46 -8.21 -4.00
C GLY A 236 -21.93 -9.54 -3.48
N ALA A 237 -20.95 -10.15 -4.14
CA ALA A 237 -20.22 -11.26 -3.54
C ALA A 237 -19.49 -10.79 -2.26
N SER A 238 -19.50 -11.63 -1.22
CA SER A 238 -18.79 -11.33 0.01
C SER A 238 -17.30 -11.61 -0.14
N LEU A 239 -16.47 -10.85 0.58
CA LEU A 239 -15.04 -11.05 0.69
C LEU A 239 -14.71 -12.46 1.18
N ALA A 240 -15.49 -12.98 2.14
CA ALA A 240 -15.35 -14.34 2.64
C ALA A 240 -15.52 -15.39 1.52
N ALA A 241 -16.52 -15.22 0.66
CA ALA A 241 -16.75 -16.12 -0.46
C ALA A 241 -15.60 -16.07 -1.48
N VAL A 242 -15.08 -14.88 -1.78
CA VAL A 242 -13.94 -14.72 -2.70
C VAL A 242 -12.68 -15.36 -2.13
N LEU A 243 -12.38 -15.19 -0.84
CA LEU A 243 -11.20 -15.76 -0.20
C LEU A 243 -11.28 -17.29 -0.03
N ALA A 244 -12.49 -17.86 -0.02
CA ALA A 244 -12.72 -19.31 0.05
C ALA A 244 -12.79 -19.99 -1.33
N ASP A 245 -12.87 -19.22 -2.43
CA ASP A 245 -12.95 -19.74 -3.80
C ASP A 245 -11.63 -20.40 -4.23
N GLY A 246 -11.71 -21.47 -5.02
CA GLY A 246 -10.53 -22.17 -5.55
C GLY A 246 -9.61 -21.26 -6.37
N ARG A 247 -10.17 -20.23 -7.04
CA ARG A 247 -9.40 -19.22 -7.77
C ARG A 247 -8.50 -18.39 -6.86
N TRP A 248 -8.90 -18.16 -5.60
CA TRP A 248 -8.03 -17.52 -4.62
C TRP A 248 -6.85 -18.42 -4.26
N ALA A 249 -7.10 -19.72 -4.03
CA ALA A 249 -6.04 -20.69 -3.80
C ALA A 249 -5.06 -20.77 -4.98
N GLU A 250 -5.56 -20.77 -6.22
CA GLU A 250 -4.74 -20.73 -7.43
C GLU A 250 -3.90 -19.45 -7.53
N ALA A 251 -4.50 -18.29 -7.31
CA ALA A 251 -3.80 -17.00 -7.36
C ALA A 251 -2.67 -16.92 -6.32
N THR A 252 -2.93 -17.41 -5.09
CA THR A 252 -1.93 -17.42 -4.02
C THR A 252 -0.84 -18.46 -4.22
N ALA A 253 -1.13 -19.60 -4.84
CA ALA A 253 -0.14 -20.63 -5.17
C ALA A 253 0.89 -20.16 -6.23
N ARG A 254 0.54 -19.16 -7.05
CA ARG A 254 1.45 -18.57 -8.03
C ARG A 254 2.52 -17.65 -7.41
N VAL A 255 2.38 -17.31 -6.13
CA VAL A 255 3.34 -16.45 -5.41
C VAL A 255 4.51 -17.30 -4.91
N PRO A 256 5.76 -17.06 -5.37
CA PRO A 256 6.92 -17.85 -4.96
C PRO A 256 7.18 -17.67 -3.47
N ARG A 257 7.07 -18.77 -2.70
CA ARG A 257 7.34 -18.74 -1.26
C ARG A 257 8.84 -18.60 -1.03
N ARG A 258 9.25 -17.61 -0.23
CA ARG A 258 10.65 -17.38 0.15
C ARG A 258 10.90 -17.98 1.55
N PRO A 259 12.08 -18.53 1.85
CA PRO A 259 12.44 -18.96 3.20
C PRO A 259 12.25 -17.81 4.21
N GLY A 260 11.61 -18.06 5.35
CA GLY A 260 11.31 -17.01 6.35
C GLY A 260 10.13 -16.11 6.01
N ALA A 261 9.34 -16.42 4.96
CA ALA A 261 8.09 -15.74 4.66
C ALA A 261 6.97 -16.13 5.65
N ASP A 262 7.07 -15.66 6.89
CA ASP A 262 5.96 -15.67 7.84
C ASP A 262 4.78 -14.82 7.33
N PRO A 263 3.57 -14.93 7.90
CA PRO A 263 2.48 -14.00 7.60
C PRO A 263 2.93 -12.54 7.75
N CYS A 264 2.45 -11.64 6.87
CA CYS A 264 2.80 -10.22 6.98
C CYS A 264 2.38 -9.68 8.35
N PRO A 265 3.30 -9.12 9.16
CA PRO A 265 2.88 -8.37 10.34
C PRO A 265 2.08 -7.14 9.90
N PRO A 266 1.28 -6.54 10.80
CA PRO A 266 0.56 -5.29 10.56
C PRO A 266 1.43 -4.16 9.98
N ASP A 267 2.74 -4.21 10.24
CA ASP A 267 3.75 -3.22 9.82
C ASP A 267 4.35 -3.45 8.43
N CYS A 268 3.88 -4.47 7.70
CA CYS A 268 4.27 -4.68 6.31
C CYS A 268 3.68 -3.54 5.44
N ALA A 269 4.52 -2.62 4.96
CA ALA A 269 4.13 -1.59 4.00
C ALA A 269 4.24 -2.16 2.55
N PRO A 270 3.57 -1.55 1.55
CA PRO A 270 3.70 -1.90 0.12
C PRO A 270 5.16 -1.91 -0.36
N SER A 271 5.99 -1.14 0.33
CA SER A 271 7.40 -0.89 0.08
C SER A 271 8.33 -1.42 1.18
N ASN A 272 7.84 -2.26 2.10
CA ASN A 272 8.69 -2.75 3.18
C ASN A 272 9.34 -4.09 2.80
N ASP A 273 10.58 -4.06 2.34
CA ASP A 273 11.44 -5.25 2.17
C ASP A 273 12.17 -5.65 3.48
N THR A 274 11.95 -4.93 4.58
CA THR A 274 12.55 -5.22 5.89
C THR A 274 11.49 -5.57 6.93
N CYS A 275 11.20 -6.86 7.07
CA CYS A 275 10.42 -7.40 8.19
C CYS A 275 11.19 -8.57 8.81
N GLY A 276 12.24 -8.26 9.56
CA GLY A 276 12.92 -9.18 10.46
C GLY A 276 13.18 -8.48 11.80
N PRO A 277 13.13 -9.21 12.94
CA PRO A 277 13.54 -8.66 14.22
C PRO A 277 15.06 -8.51 14.19
N SER A 278 15.56 -7.30 13.89
CA SER A 278 16.95 -6.90 14.10
C SER A 278 18.00 -8.01 13.90
N LYS A 279 18.27 -8.39 12.64
CA LYS A 279 19.55 -8.91 12.10
C LYS A 279 19.34 -9.28 10.63
N GLY A 280 20.35 -9.00 9.81
CA GLY A 280 20.30 -9.02 8.35
C GLY A 280 19.64 -10.27 7.76
N ASP A 281 18.71 -10.05 6.84
CA ASP A 281 18.97 -10.25 5.42
C ASP A 281 17.86 -9.56 4.62
N THR A 282 18.27 -8.75 3.65
CA THR A 282 17.40 -8.06 2.70
C THR A 282 16.72 -9.08 1.79
N CYS A 283 15.44 -8.84 1.46
CA CYS A 283 14.70 -9.63 0.48
C CYS A 283 15.18 -9.31 -0.96
N ASN A 284 16.46 -9.54 -1.25
CA ASN A 284 17.00 -9.36 -2.60
C ASN A 284 16.24 -10.27 -3.59
N PRO A 285 15.85 -9.79 -4.79
CA PRO A 285 15.63 -10.69 -5.91
C PRO A 285 16.93 -11.48 -6.15
N ALA A 286 16.85 -12.66 -6.77
CA ALA A 286 18.05 -13.33 -7.24
C ALA A 286 18.87 -12.30 -8.04
N GLU A 287 20.05 -11.94 -7.52
CA GLU A 287 21.13 -11.60 -8.42
C GLU A 287 21.34 -12.88 -9.21
N ASP A 288 20.75 -12.93 -10.41
CA ASP A 288 21.20 -13.86 -11.41
C ASP A 288 22.72 -13.62 -11.56
N LEU A 289 23.46 -14.72 -11.52
CA LEU A 289 24.85 -14.79 -11.98
C LEU A 289 25.04 -14.05 -13.32
#